data_AF-A0A923UZD5-F1
#
_entry.id   AF-A0A923UZD5-F1
#
_cell.length_a   1.000
_cell.length_b   1.000
_cell.length_c   1.000
_cell.angle_alpha   90.00
_cell.angle_beta   90.00
_cell.angle_gamma   90.00
#
_symmetry.space_group_name_H-M   'P 1'
#
loop_
_entity.id
_entity.type
_entity.pdbx_description
1 polymer ?
#
loop_
_entity_poly.entity_id
_entity_poly.type
_entity_poly.pdbx_seq_one_letter_code
_entity_poly.pdbx_strand_id
1 'polypeptide(L)'
;MKIFDNYAARYERTREEEYSLQEYLELCKRDKLVFASAAERMLAAIGSPELVDTRHDPRLSRLFANKVIKIYPAFREFYGTEEVIEQVVAYFRHAAQGLEERKQILYLLGPVGGGKSSIAEKLKSLMEKIPFYAIKGSPVNESPLGLFNELEDGEILEEDYGIPRRYLRTIPSPWAVKRLHEFNGDINQFRVVKRYPSILKQIAISKTEPGDENNQDISSLVGKVDIRKLEEYSQDDPDAYSYSGGL
;
A
#
# COMPACT_ATOMS: atom_id res chain seq x y z
N MET A 1 -23.57 7.92 24.82
CA MET A 1 -23.60 6.55 24.24
C MET A 1 -23.14 6.50 22.79
N LYS A 2 -23.63 7.34 21.86
CA LYS A 2 -23.21 7.33 20.43
C LYS A 2 -21.70 7.31 20.13
N ILE A 3 -20.85 7.92 20.96
CA ILE A 3 -19.39 7.96 20.72
C ILE A 3 -18.72 6.60 20.99
N PHE A 4 -19.14 5.89 22.03
CA PHE A 4 -18.60 4.57 22.36
C PHE A 4 -19.04 3.54 21.32
N ASP A 5 -20.31 3.59 20.89
CA ASP A 5 -20.83 2.73 19.83
C ASP A 5 -20.12 2.98 18.49
N ASN A 6 -19.86 4.26 18.16
CA ASN A 6 -19.09 4.63 16.97
C ASN A 6 -17.63 4.14 17.06
N TYR A 7 -17.02 4.16 18.24
CA TYR A 7 -15.65 3.67 18.43
C TYR A 7 -15.60 2.15 18.27
N ALA A 8 -16.52 1.41 18.90
CA ALA A 8 -16.64 -0.03 18.77
C ALA A 8 -16.86 -0.44 17.29
N ALA A 9 -17.77 0.23 16.59
CA ALA A 9 -18.03 -0.02 15.18
C ALA A 9 -16.82 0.28 14.28
N ARG A 10 -16.02 1.32 14.58
CA ARG A 10 -14.76 1.59 13.86
C ARG A 10 -13.74 0.50 14.11
N TYR A 11 -13.59 0.07 15.36
CA TYR A 11 -12.66 -0.97 15.74
C TYR A 11 -13.00 -2.31 15.05
N GLU A 12 -14.29 -2.69 15.04
CA GLU A 12 -14.77 -3.88 14.34
C GLU A 12 -14.52 -3.82 12.84
N ARG A 13 -14.71 -2.67 12.18
CA ARG A 13 -14.40 -2.51 10.75
C ARG A 13 -12.92 -2.69 10.41
N THR A 14 -12.04 -2.41 11.36
CA THR A 14 -10.58 -2.59 11.20
C THR A 14 -10.08 -3.94 11.70
N ARG A 15 -10.97 -4.79 12.22
CA ARG A 15 -10.63 -6.12 12.68
C ARG A 15 -10.22 -6.98 11.49
N GLU A 16 -9.22 -7.83 11.69
CA GLU A 16 -8.77 -8.75 10.65
C GLU A 16 -9.91 -9.71 10.30
N GLU A 17 -10.30 -9.69 9.03
CA GLU A 17 -11.18 -10.68 8.43
C GLU A 17 -10.29 -11.75 7.79
N GLU A 18 -10.55 -13.01 8.13
CA GLU A 18 -9.78 -14.16 7.64
C GLU A 18 -10.55 -14.87 6.52
N TYR A 19 -9.80 -15.28 5.50
CA TYR A 19 -10.30 -15.95 4.31
C TYR A 19 -9.43 -17.18 4.00
N SER A 20 -10.04 -18.21 3.43
CA SER A 20 -9.30 -19.20 2.63
C SER A 20 -8.76 -18.56 1.35
N LEU A 21 -7.76 -19.19 0.74
CA LEU A 21 -7.24 -18.75 -0.56
C LEU A 21 -8.35 -18.76 -1.63
N GLN A 22 -9.26 -19.74 -1.60
CA GLN A 22 -10.40 -19.82 -2.51
C GLN A 22 -11.39 -18.65 -2.33
N GLU A 23 -11.74 -18.31 -1.08
CA GLU A 23 -12.61 -17.16 -0.80
C GLU A 23 -11.97 -15.84 -1.24
N TYR A 24 -10.65 -15.71 -1.07
CA TYR A 24 -9.90 -14.57 -1.58
C TYR A 24 -9.98 -14.46 -3.11
N LEU A 25 -9.75 -15.54 -3.84
CA LEU A 25 -9.85 -15.55 -5.31
C LEU A 25 -11.27 -15.24 -5.78
N GLU A 26 -12.29 -15.77 -5.11
CA GLU A 26 -13.69 -15.45 -5.42
C GLU A 26 -14.02 -13.97 -5.13
N LEU A 27 -13.37 -13.35 -4.14
CA LEU A 27 -13.50 -11.92 -3.87
C LEU A 27 -12.84 -11.07 -4.96
N CYS A 28 -11.71 -11.52 -5.54
CA CYS A 28 -11.04 -10.84 -6.65
C CYS A 28 -11.95 -10.65 -7.87
N LYS A 29 -12.84 -11.61 -8.16
CA LYS A 29 -13.83 -11.48 -9.24
C LYS A 29 -14.77 -10.28 -9.07
N ARG A 30 -15.08 -9.95 -7.82
CA ARG A 30 -16.10 -8.95 -7.47
C ARG A 30 -15.50 -7.57 -7.30
N ASP A 31 -14.28 -7.48 -6.78
CA ASP A 31 -13.63 -6.22 -6.47
C ASP A 31 -12.15 -6.24 -6.87
N LYS A 32 -11.80 -5.41 -7.85
CA LYS A 32 -10.43 -5.23 -8.32
C LYS A 32 -9.52 -4.62 -7.25
N LEU A 33 -10.07 -3.93 -6.25
CA LEU A 33 -9.28 -3.46 -5.11
C LEU A 33 -8.74 -4.61 -4.27
N VAL A 34 -9.21 -5.84 -4.41
CA VAL A 34 -8.71 -6.97 -3.61
C VAL A 34 -7.25 -7.28 -3.94
N PHE A 35 -6.90 -7.26 -5.23
CA PHE A 35 -5.53 -7.48 -5.72
C PHE A 35 -4.82 -6.20 -6.18
N ALA A 36 -5.41 -5.03 -5.93
CA ALA A 36 -4.82 -3.75 -6.29
C ALA A 36 -3.45 -3.49 -5.63
N SER A 37 -2.57 -2.87 -6.41
CA SER A 37 -1.28 -2.34 -5.98
C SER A 37 -1.43 -1.15 -5.02
N ALA A 38 -0.35 -0.80 -4.33
CA ALA A 38 -0.32 0.39 -3.46
C ALA A 38 -0.69 1.69 -4.21
N ALA A 39 -0.27 1.84 -5.47
CA ALA A 39 -0.60 3.01 -6.28
C ALA A 39 -2.09 3.08 -6.62
N GLU A 40 -2.71 1.95 -6.98
CA GLU A 40 -4.15 1.87 -7.25
C GLU A 40 -4.98 2.14 -6.00
N ARG A 41 -4.56 1.62 -4.84
CA ARG A 41 -5.18 1.93 -3.54
C ARG A 41 -5.07 3.41 -3.20
N MET A 42 -3.92 4.02 -3.44
CA MET A 42 -3.73 5.46 -3.25
C MET A 42 -4.68 6.28 -4.14
N LEU A 43 -4.82 5.93 -5.42
CA LEU A 43 -5.77 6.61 -6.32
C LEU A 43 -7.22 6.44 -5.86
N ALA A 44 -7.60 5.24 -5.42
CA ALA A 44 -8.91 5.00 -4.85
C ALA A 44 -9.17 5.84 -3.60
N ALA A 45 -8.16 6.03 -2.75
CA ALA A 45 -8.24 6.87 -1.55
C ALA A 45 -8.31 8.37 -1.86
N ILE A 46 -7.59 8.82 -2.89
CA ILE A 46 -7.60 10.22 -3.37
C ILE A 46 -8.94 10.57 -4.02
N GLY A 47 -9.50 9.66 -4.81
CA GLY A 47 -10.75 9.85 -5.54
C GLY A 47 -10.61 10.69 -6.82
N SER A 48 -11.75 11.08 -7.37
CA SER A 48 -11.84 11.86 -8.60
C SER A 48 -11.72 13.37 -8.35
N PRO A 49 -11.10 14.14 -9.27
CA PRO A 49 -11.04 15.59 -9.17
C PRO A 49 -12.38 16.24 -9.55
N GLU A 50 -12.67 17.36 -8.91
CA GLU A 50 -13.67 18.33 -9.35
C GLU A 50 -13.01 19.31 -10.33
N LEU A 51 -13.63 19.52 -11.50
CA LEU A 51 -13.16 20.51 -12.47
C LEU A 51 -13.73 21.87 -12.10
N VAL A 52 -12.84 22.81 -11.78
CA VAL A 52 -13.22 24.17 -11.41
C VAL A 52 -12.81 25.13 -12.52
N ASP A 53 -13.80 25.72 -13.17
CA ASP A 53 -13.58 26.80 -14.12
C ASP A 53 -13.38 28.12 -13.37
N THR A 54 -12.12 28.57 -13.34
CA THR A 54 -11.73 29.74 -12.55
C THR A 54 -12.26 31.06 -13.11
N ARG A 55 -12.82 31.08 -14.32
CA ARG A 55 -13.46 32.28 -14.92
C ARG A 55 -14.67 32.78 -14.13
N HIS A 56 -15.36 31.87 -13.45
CA HIS A 56 -16.58 32.19 -12.70
C HIS A 56 -16.30 32.76 -11.29
N ASP A 57 -15.05 32.72 -10.83
CA ASP A 57 -14.64 33.26 -9.54
C ASP A 57 -13.57 34.35 -9.76
N PRO A 58 -13.85 35.63 -9.44
CA PRO A 58 -12.89 36.73 -9.64
C PRO A 58 -11.55 36.55 -8.94
N ARG A 59 -11.49 35.83 -7.82
CA ARG A 59 -10.25 35.54 -7.07
C ARG A 59 -9.47 34.43 -7.77
N LEU A 60 -10.12 33.33 -8.13
CA LEU A 60 -9.46 32.22 -8.82
C LEU A 60 -9.02 32.60 -10.24
N SER A 61 -9.82 33.41 -10.93
CA SER A 61 -9.50 33.97 -12.26
C SER A 61 -8.14 34.69 -12.26
N ARG A 62 -7.87 35.51 -11.24
CA ARG A 62 -6.60 36.23 -11.08
C ARG A 62 -5.43 35.31 -10.77
N LEU A 63 -5.65 34.28 -9.94
CA LEU A 63 -4.60 33.34 -9.50
C LEU A 63 -4.21 32.36 -10.60
N PHE A 64 -5.18 31.84 -11.35
CA PHE A 64 -5.00 30.75 -12.31
C PHE A 64 -5.18 31.19 -13.76
N ALA A 65 -5.25 32.50 -14.02
CA ALA A 65 -5.38 33.08 -15.36
C ALA A 65 -6.49 32.44 -16.19
N ASN A 66 -7.69 32.31 -15.61
CA ASN A 66 -8.88 31.74 -16.27
C ASN A 66 -8.75 30.27 -16.74
N LYS A 67 -7.77 29.52 -16.23
CA LYS A 67 -7.63 28.08 -16.53
C LYS A 67 -8.68 27.25 -15.80
N VAL A 68 -9.03 26.10 -16.38
CA VAL A 68 -9.76 25.05 -15.65
C VAL A 68 -8.74 24.26 -14.84
N ILE A 69 -8.98 24.16 -13.53
CA ILE A 69 -8.11 23.44 -12.60
C ILE A 69 -8.81 22.19 -12.06
N LYS A 70 -8.01 21.19 -11.68
CA LYS A 70 -8.48 19.99 -11.00
C LYS A 70 -8.29 20.16 -9.50
N ILE A 71 -9.38 20.08 -8.74
CA ILE A 71 -9.33 20.10 -7.27
C ILE A 71 -9.74 18.72 -6.76
N TYR A 72 -8.84 18.06 -6.05
CA TYR A 72 -9.13 16.77 -5.43
C TYR A 72 -9.75 16.99 -4.04
N PRO A 73 -10.97 16.48 -3.76
CA PRO A 73 -11.61 16.64 -2.45
C PRO A 73 -10.74 16.18 -1.29
N ALA A 74 -9.93 15.14 -1.51
CA ALA A 74 -8.97 14.64 -0.54
C ALA A 74 -7.97 15.72 -0.08
N PHE A 75 -7.61 16.67 -0.93
CA PHE A 75 -6.60 17.71 -0.67
C PHE A 75 -7.20 19.12 -0.50
N ARG A 76 -8.48 19.26 -0.14
CA ARG A 76 -9.15 20.58 0.00
C ARG A 76 -8.50 21.54 1.01
N GLU A 77 -7.71 21.02 1.95
CA GLU A 77 -6.96 21.82 2.92
C GLU A 77 -5.64 22.38 2.39
N PHE A 78 -5.24 21.99 1.18
CA PHE A 78 -4.02 22.43 0.51
C PHE A 78 -4.33 23.54 -0.49
N TYR A 79 -3.95 24.77 -0.14
CA TYR A 79 -4.19 25.96 -0.97
C TYR A 79 -2.94 26.34 -1.75
N GLY A 80 -3.07 26.66 -3.03
CA GLY A 80 -1.95 27.13 -3.86
C GLY A 80 -0.95 26.05 -4.25
N THR A 81 -1.31 24.78 -4.08
CA THR A 81 -0.50 23.61 -4.44
C THR A 81 -1.22 22.68 -5.42
N GLU A 82 -2.27 23.17 -6.08
CA GLU A 82 -3.15 22.39 -6.97
C GLU A 82 -2.36 21.70 -8.09
N GLU A 83 -1.38 22.40 -8.68
CA GLU A 83 -0.49 21.83 -9.69
C GLU A 83 0.42 20.73 -9.12
N VAL A 84 0.97 20.94 -7.92
CA VAL A 84 1.81 19.95 -7.22
C VAL A 84 0.99 18.70 -6.89
N ILE A 85 -0.24 18.88 -6.41
CA ILE A 85 -1.16 17.76 -6.16
C ILE A 85 -1.48 17.02 -7.46
N GLU A 86 -1.74 17.71 -8.58
CA GLU A 86 -1.95 17.03 -9.86
C GLU A 86 -0.72 16.22 -10.29
N GLN A 87 0.51 16.71 -10.08
CA GLN A 87 1.73 15.96 -10.36
C GLN A 87 1.86 14.71 -9.48
N VAL A 88 1.58 14.82 -8.18
CA VAL A 88 1.55 13.67 -7.25
C VAL A 88 0.50 12.64 -7.69
N VAL A 89 -0.70 13.08 -8.05
CA VAL A 89 -1.75 12.18 -8.54
C VAL A 89 -1.37 11.55 -9.88
N ALA A 90 -0.73 12.31 -10.79
CA ALA A 90 -0.24 11.79 -12.06
C ALA A 90 0.82 10.69 -11.85
N TYR A 91 1.75 10.87 -10.91
CA TYR A 91 2.72 9.84 -10.54
C TYR A 91 2.02 8.53 -10.13
N PHE A 92 1.03 8.59 -9.22
CA PHE A 92 0.27 7.39 -8.83
C PHE A 92 -0.55 6.82 -9.99
N ARG A 93 -1.10 7.67 -10.85
CA ARG A 93 -1.86 7.26 -12.06
C ARG A 93 -1.00 6.44 -13.01
N HIS A 94 0.23 6.90 -13.27
CA HIS A 94 1.16 6.19 -14.14
C HIS A 94 1.66 4.89 -13.48
N ALA A 95 1.99 4.94 -12.17
CA ALA A 95 2.38 3.76 -11.42
C ALA A 95 1.29 2.68 -11.41
N ALA A 96 0.02 3.07 -11.23
CA ALA A 96 -1.14 2.16 -11.27
C ALA A 96 -1.36 1.51 -12.64
N GLN A 97 -0.94 2.16 -13.73
CA GLN A 97 -1.00 1.60 -15.09
C GLN A 97 0.14 0.61 -15.37
N GLY A 98 1.10 0.47 -14.44
CA GLY A 98 2.27 -0.38 -14.61
C GLY A 98 3.41 0.27 -15.38
N LEU A 99 3.40 1.60 -15.54
CA LEU A 99 4.47 2.37 -16.17
C LEU A 99 5.72 2.45 -15.28
N GLU A 100 6.77 3.12 -15.76
CA GLU A 100 8.09 3.15 -15.11
C GLU A 100 8.06 3.75 -13.70
N GLU A 101 7.13 4.67 -13.44
CA GLU A 101 6.92 5.32 -12.14
C GLU A 101 6.70 4.33 -11.00
N ARG A 102 6.20 3.12 -11.29
CA ARG A 102 6.03 2.06 -10.27
C ARG A 102 7.35 1.60 -9.64
N LYS A 103 8.48 1.83 -10.31
CA LYS A 103 9.85 1.49 -9.86
C LYS A 103 10.63 2.71 -9.37
N GLN A 104 10.05 3.90 -9.45
CA GLN A 104 10.71 5.16 -9.12
C GLN A 104 10.30 5.63 -7.73
N ILE A 105 11.15 6.45 -7.11
CA ILE A 105 10.86 7.08 -5.81
C ILE A 105 10.19 8.44 -6.06
N LEU A 106 9.03 8.69 -5.42
CA LEU A 106 8.43 10.01 -5.40
C LEU A 106 9.24 10.96 -4.49
N TYR A 107 9.92 11.93 -5.10
CA TYR A 107 10.75 12.89 -4.38
C TYR A 107 10.07 14.26 -4.28
N LEU A 108 9.76 14.71 -3.06
CA LEU A 108 9.18 16.03 -2.80
C LEU A 108 10.29 17.04 -2.50
N LEU A 109 10.65 17.86 -3.49
CA LEU A 109 11.68 18.90 -3.39
C LEU A 109 11.06 20.30 -3.23
N GLY A 110 11.64 21.14 -2.36
CA GLY A 110 11.20 22.54 -2.21
C GLY A 110 11.75 23.23 -0.96
N PRO A 111 11.51 24.54 -0.79
CA PRO A 111 11.99 25.32 0.37
C PRO A 111 11.35 24.87 1.69
N VAL A 112 11.98 25.22 2.81
CA VAL A 112 11.41 25.01 4.15
C VAL A 112 10.05 25.71 4.24
N GLY A 113 9.06 25.06 4.85
CA GLY A 113 7.70 25.59 4.94
C GLY A 113 6.81 25.37 3.71
N GLY A 114 7.32 24.82 2.61
CA GLY A 114 6.55 24.55 1.37
C GLY A 114 5.52 23.42 1.45
N GLY A 115 5.05 23.01 2.64
CA GLY A 115 4.00 21.99 2.79
C GLY A 115 4.38 20.54 2.47
N LYS A 116 5.66 20.23 2.18
CA LYS A 116 6.12 18.87 1.82
C LYS A 116 5.71 17.80 2.84
N SER A 117 5.99 18.06 4.12
CA SER A 117 5.63 17.12 5.20
C SER A 117 4.11 16.99 5.32
N SER A 118 3.36 18.08 5.12
CA SER A 118 1.89 18.04 5.14
C SER A 118 1.34 17.14 4.02
N ILE A 119 1.89 17.23 2.80
CA ILE A 119 1.50 16.34 1.70
C ILE A 119 1.85 14.89 2.03
N ALA A 120 3.05 14.62 2.55
CA ALA A 120 3.45 13.28 2.93
C ALA A 120 2.54 12.67 4.03
N GLU A 121 2.23 13.42 5.08
CA GLU A 121 1.30 12.98 6.13
C GLU A 121 -0.12 12.76 5.58
N LYS A 122 -0.56 13.60 4.64
CA LYS A 122 -1.84 13.41 3.98
C LYS A 122 -1.88 12.12 3.17
N LEU A 123 -0.84 11.85 2.38
CA LEU A 123 -0.73 10.60 1.61
C LEU A 123 -0.77 9.37 2.54
N LYS A 124 -0.04 9.39 3.65
CA LYS A 124 -0.11 8.30 4.64
C LYS A 124 -1.53 8.11 5.18
N SER A 125 -2.20 9.18 5.57
CA SER A 125 -3.59 9.14 6.05
C SER A 125 -4.57 8.63 4.98
N LEU A 126 -4.34 8.96 3.70
CA LEU A 126 -5.15 8.42 2.61
C LEU A 126 -4.92 6.91 2.42
N MET A 127 -3.67 6.45 2.53
CA MET A 127 -3.34 5.03 2.44
C MET A 127 -4.05 4.18 3.51
N GLU A 128 -4.22 4.70 4.73
CA GLU A 128 -4.95 4.02 5.81
C GLU A 128 -6.46 3.78 5.50
N LYS A 129 -7.03 4.40 4.46
CA LYS A 129 -8.46 4.27 4.13
C LYS A 129 -8.81 3.02 3.36
N ILE A 130 -7.86 2.47 2.60
CA ILE A 130 -8.11 1.34 1.69
C ILE A 130 -7.43 0.10 2.27
N PRO A 131 -8.18 -0.97 2.58
CA PRO A 131 -7.57 -2.19 3.11
C PRO A 131 -6.71 -2.85 2.04
N PHE A 132 -5.87 -3.82 2.41
CA PHE A 132 -5.16 -4.72 1.52
C PHE A 132 -5.27 -6.15 2.04
N TYR A 133 -4.89 -7.12 1.22
CA TYR A 133 -4.94 -8.54 1.54
C TYR A 133 -3.53 -9.10 1.56
N ALA A 134 -3.22 -9.87 2.60
CA ALA A 134 -1.92 -10.49 2.79
C ALA A 134 -2.05 -11.92 3.29
N ILE A 135 -1.00 -12.72 3.08
CA ILE A 135 -0.91 -14.05 3.69
C ILE A 135 -0.90 -13.92 5.21
N LYS A 136 -1.77 -14.66 5.89
CA LYS A 136 -1.87 -14.69 7.35
C LYS A 136 -0.56 -15.17 7.94
N GLY A 137 -0.01 -14.39 8.86
CA GLY A 137 1.25 -14.70 9.54
C GLY A 137 2.50 -14.28 8.77
N SER A 138 2.38 -13.84 7.51
CA SER A 138 3.53 -13.34 6.76
C SER A 138 4.07 -12.07 7.43
N PRO A 139 5.37 -12.05 7.79
CA PRO A 139 5.97 -10.92 8.49
C PRO A 139 6.20 -9.71 7.56
N VAL A 140 6.19 -9.92 6.25
CA VAL A 140 6.34 -8.89 5.21
C VAL A 140 5.00 -8.43 4.62
N ASN A 141 3.87 -8.93 5.16
CA ASN A 141 2.54 -8.66 4.63
C ASN A 141 2.43 -8.98 3.11
N GLU A 142 3.01 -10.10 2.67
CA GLU A 142 3.07 -10.43 1.24
C GLU A 142 1.70 -10.70 0.63
N SER A 143 1.57 -10.35 -0.66
CA SER A 143 0.37 -10.61 -1.45
C SER A 143 0.11 -12.12 -1.57
N PRO A 144 -1.15 -12.59 -1.39
CA PRO A 144 -1.51 -13.99 -1.66
C PRO A 144 -1.22 -14.42 -3.10
N LEU A 145 -1.18 -13.47 -4.04
CA LEU A 145 -0.85 -13.74 -5.44
C LEU A 145 0.61 -14.15 -5.65
N GLY A 146 1.50 -13.92 -4.69
CA GLY A 146 2.89 -14.38 -4.76
C GLY A 146 3.05 -15.90 -4.67
N LEU A 147 1.98 -16.64 -4.36
CA LEU A 147 1.96 -18.11 -4.37
C LEU A 147 1.79 -18.70 -5.79
N PHE A 148 1.41 -17.89 -6.77
CA PHE A 148 1.10 -18.33 -8.13
C PHE A 148 2.19 -17.91 -9.12
N ASN A 149 2.40 -18.73 -10.15
CA ASN A 149 3.37 -18.49 -11.20
C ASN A 149 2.73 -17.75 -12.39
N GLU A 150 3.37 -16.67 -12.87
CA GLU A 150 2.87 -15.87 -14.01
C GLU A 150 2.68 -16.68 -15.30
N LEU A 151 3.53 -17.69 -15.53
CA LEU A 151 3.51 -18.52 -16.75
C LEU A 151 2.58 -19.71 -16.64
N GLU A 152 2.51 -20.36 -15.47
CA GLU A 152 1.75 -21.59 -15.29
C GLU A 152 0.29 -21.31 -14.89
N ASP A 153 0.06 -20.36 -13.98
CA ASP A 153 -1.26 -20.08 -13.41
C ASP A 153 -1.93 -18.84 -14.03
N GLY A 154 -1.16 -18.01 -14.75
CA GLY A 154 -1.61 -16.69 -15.19
C GLY A 154 -2.81 -16.70 -16.14
N GLU A 155 -2.94 -17.71 -16.99
CA GLU A 155 -4.09 -17.87 -17.88
C GLU A 155 -5.36 -18.20 -17.10
N ILE A 156 -5.27 -19.18 -16.20
CA ILE A 156 -6.40 -19.62 -15.36
C ILE A 156 -6.86 -18.47 -14.45
N LEU A 157 -5.92 -17.74 -13.83
CA LEU A 157 -6.26 -16.62 -12.95
C LEU A 157 -6.91 -15.44 -13.69
N GLU A 158 -6.53 -15.21 -14.95
CA GLU A 158 -7.12 -14.17 -15.78
C GLU A 158 -8.53 -14.56 -16.27
N GLU A 159 -8.72 -15.80 -16.72
CA GLU A 159 -10.01 -16.29 -17.22
C GLU A 159 -11.03 -16.51 -16.11
N ASP A 160 -10.63 -17.23 -15.05
CA ASP A 160 -11.56 -17.62 -13.99
C ASP A 160 -11.80 -16.48 -13.00
N TYR A 161 -10.75 -15.73 -12.64
CA TYR A 161 -10.82 -14.76 -11.54
C TYR A 161 -10.66 -13.29 -11.97
N GLY A 162 -10.39 -13.04 -13.26
CA GLY A 162 -10.23 -11.68 -13.79
C GLY A 162 -8.98 -10.98 -13.27
N ILE A 163 -7.95 -11.73 -12.87
CA ILE A 163 -6.68 -11.21 -12.33
C ILE A 163 -5.65 -11.15 -13.47
N PRO A 164 -5.28 -9.96 -13.97
CA PRO A 164 -4.32 -9.87 -15.06
C PRO A 164 -2.93 -10.36 -14.66
N ARG A 165 -2.21 -10.99 -15.59
CA ARG A 165 -0.86 -11.55 -15.36
C ARG A 165 0.14 -10.57 -14.74
N ARG A 166 0.00 -9.26 -15.00
CA ARG A 166 0.86 -8.20 -14.44
C ARG A 166 0.90 -8.16 -12.90
N TYR A 167 -0.12 -8.71 -12.22
CA TYR A 167 -0.17 -8.78 -10.75
C TYR A 167 0.54 -10.02 -10.18
N LEU A 168 0.97 -10.96 -11.02
CA LEU A 168 1.63 -12.22 -10.65
C LEU A 168 3.15 -12.15 -10.73
N ARG A 169 3.71 -10.94 -10.82
CA ARG A 169 5.17 -10.73 -10.95
C ARG A 169 5.93 -10.77 -9.62
N THR A 170 5.21 -10.93 -8.51
CA THR A 170 5.80 -11.04 -7.18
C THR A 170 6.22 -12.48 -6.92
N ILE A 171 7.42 -12.66 -6.36
CA ILE A 171 7.91 -13.97 -5.91
C ILE A 171 7.53 -14.20 -4.44
N PRO A 172 7.38 -15.47 -4.01
CA PRO A 172 7.14 -15.77 -2.61
C PRO A 172 8.34 -15.35 -1.74
N SER A 173 8.06 -14.82 -0.55
CA SER A 173 9.12 -14.46 0.40
C SER A 173 9.84 -15.73 0.90
N PRO A 174 11.08 -15.63 1.45
CA PRO A 174 11.74 -16.77 2.08
C PRO A 174 10.88 -17.42 3.17
N TRP A 175 10.09 -16.62 3.89
CA TRP A 175 9.12 -17.11 4.87
C TRP A 175 8.01 -17.94 4.21
N ALA A 176 7.41 -17.45 3.13
CA ALA A 176 6.37 -18.20 2.42
C ALA A 176 6.90 -19.47 1.75
N VAL A 177 8.14 -19.45 1.23
CA VAL A 177 8.80 -20.65 0.70
C VAL A 177 8.96 -21.71 1.79
N LYS A 178 9.41 -21.33 2.99
CA LYS A 178 9.49 -22.24 4.15
C LYS A 178 8.11 -22.84 4.48
N ARG A 179 7.06 -22.02 4.56
CA ARG A 179 5.68 -22.50 4.81
C ARG A 179 5.16 -23.41 3.71
N LEU A 180 5.48 -23.15 2.45
CA LEU A 180 5.09 -24.01 1.34
C LEU A 180 5.71 -25.41 1.47
N HIS A 181 6.97 -25.51 1.90
CA HIS A 181 7.61 -26.79 2.20
C HIS A 181 6.96 -27.50 3.39
N GLU A 182 6.65 -26.78 4.47
CA GLU A 182 5.95 -27.35 5.64
C GLU A 182 4.54 -27.85 5.29
N PHE A 183 3.87 -27.19 4.36
CA PHE A 183 2.57 -27.59 3.84
C PHE A 183 2.65 -28.65 2.72
N ASN A 184 3.85 -29.16 2.41
CA ASN A 184 4.06 -30.15 1.36
C ASN A 184 3.54 -29.68 -0.02
N GLY A 185 3.59 -28.37 -0.29
CA GLY A 185 3.08 -27.75 -1.51
C GLY A 185 1.58 -27.46 -1.52
N ASP A 186 0.84 -27.79 -0.46
CA ASP A 186 -0.61 -27.52 -0.41
C ASP A 186 -0.91 -26.05 -0.07
N ILE A 187 -1.15 -25.25 -1.12
CA ILE A 187 -1.46 -23.83 -0.96
C ILE A 187 -2.80 -23.56 -0.26
N ASN A 188 -3.69 -24.55 -0.12
CA ASN A 188 -4.97 -24.39 0.58
C ASN A 188 -4.80 -24.21 2.09
N GLN A 189 -3.64 -24.57 2.64
CA GLN A 189 -3.31 -24.34 4.04
C GLN A 189 -3.02 -22.86 4.33
N PHE A 190 -2.66 -22.07 3.32
CA PHE A 190 -2.53 -20.63 3.48
C PHE A 190 -3.89 -19.97 3.73
N ARG A 191 -3.90 -19.06 4.70
CA ARG A 191 -5.02 -18.17 4.97
C ARG A 191 -4.66 -16.76 4.52
N VAL A 192 -5.67 -16.00 4.14
CA VAL A 192 -5.53 -14.60 3.74
C VAL A 192 -6.21 -13.74 4.80
N VAL A 193 -5.57 -12.64 5.18
CA VAL A 193 -6.13 -11.63 6.07
C VAL A 193 -6.34 -10.32 5.34
N LYS A 194 -7.51 -9.71 5.55
CA LYS A 194 -7.77 -8.32 5.18
C LYS A 194 -7.27 -7.42 6.29
N ARG A 195 -6.37 -6.50 5.95
CA ARG A 195 -5.74 -5.55 6.87
C ARG A 195 -5.90 -4.13 6.38
N TYR A 196 -5.99 -3.19 7.31
CA TYR A 196 -5.88 -1.77 6.99
C TYR A 196 -4.44 -1.32 7.21
N PRO A 197 -3.84 -0.56 6.27
CA PRO A 197 -2.57 0.10 6.53
C PRO A 197 -2.69 0.97 7.77
N SER A 198 -1.62 1.04 8.56
CA SER A 198 -1.61 1.82 9.79
C SER A 198 -0.24 2.41 10.07
N ILE A 199 -0.20 3.73 10.22
CA ILE A 199 1.01 4.46 10.59
C ILE A 199 1.41 4.08 12.03
N LEU A 200 0.44 4.05 12.94
CA LEU A 200 0.68 3.80 14.37
C LEU A 200 1.16 2.37 14.64
N LYS A 201 0.63 1.39 13.90
CA LYS A 201 1.02 -0.03 14.04
C LYS A 201 2.16 -0.42 13.08
N GLN A 202 2.63 0.51 12.25
CA GLN A 202 3.62 0.25 11.19
C GLN A 202 3.22 -0.90 10.25
N ILE A 203 1.94 -0.95 9.88
CA ILE A 203 1.41 -1.97 8.95
C ILE A 203 1.33 -1.34 7.56
N ALA A 204 2.12 -1.86 6.61
CA ALA A 204 2.19 -1.40 5.22
C ALA A 204 2.59 0.09 5.02
N ILE A 205 2.81 0.84 6.10
CA ILE A 205 3.31 2.22 6.09
C ILE A 205 4.42 2.29 7.14
N SER A 206 5.63 2.60 6.69
CA SER A 206 6.77 2.86 7.57
C SER A 206 7.30 4.29 7.38
N LYS A 207 7.93 4.82 8.42
CA LYS A 207 8.64 6.11 8.39
C LYS A 207 10.03 5.86 8.94
N THR A 208 11.02 6.00 8.06
CA THR A 208 12.43 6.01 8.47
C THR A 208 12.92 7.44 8.43
N GLU A 209 13.51 7.89 9.53
CA GLU A 209 14.17 9.18 9.58
C GLU A 209 15.57 9.04 8.99
N PRO A 210 16.00 9.97 8.11
CA PRO A 210 17.35 9.93 7.59
C PRO A 210 18.34 10.09 8.74
N GLY A 211 19.23 9.12 8.90
CA GLY A 211 20.36 9.22 9.81
C GLY A 211 21.57 9.81 9.10
N ASP A 212 22.60 10.15 9.87
CA ASP A 212 23.93 10.39 9.30
C ASP A 212 24.41 9.08 8.65
N GLU A 213 24.99 9.16 7.45
CA GLU A 213 25.49 8.00 6.69
C GLU A 213 26.45 7.13 7.52
N ASN A 214 27.19 7.74 8.44
CA ASN A 214 28.14 7.03 9.30
C ASN A 214 27.50 6.29 10.49
N ASN A 215 26.27 6.68 10.88
CA ASN A 215 25.60 6.18 12.08
C ASN A 215 24.23 5.53 11.78
N GLN A 216 23.76 5.54 10.54
CA GLN A 216 22.48 4.96 10.19
C GLN A 216 22.60 3.43 10.10
N ASP A 217 21.94 2.75 11.05
CA ASP A 217 21.78 1.31 10.97
C ASP A 217 20.85 0.95 9.80
N ILE A 218 21.44 0.39 8.74
CA ILE A 218 20.73 -0.02 7.51
C ILE A 218 19.62 -1.04 7.84
N SER A 219 19.71 -1.76 8.97
CA SER A 219 18.64 -2.67 9.40
C SER A 219 17.31 -1.99 9.66
N SER A 220 17.29 -0.67 9.87
CA SER A 220 16.05 0.13 9.91
C SER A 220 15.28 0.12 8.59
N LEU A 221 15.96 -0.13 7.47
CA LEU A 221 15.36 -0.23 6.14
C LEU A 221 15.10 -1.67 5.74
N VAL A 222 16.07 -2.58 5.92
CA VAL A 222 15.99 -3.96 5.38
C VAL A 222 15.52 -5.00 6.40
N GLY A 223 15.54 -4.67 7.70
CA GLY A 223 15.32 -5.62 8.79
C GLY A 223 16.63 -6.19 9.36
N LYS A 224 16.53 -7.06 10.36
CA LYS A 224 17.67 -7.75 10.99
C LYS A 224 17.27 -9.05 11.64
N VAL A 225 18.25 -9.90 11.92
CA VAL A 225 18.05 -11.11 12.73
C VAL A 225 17.62 -10.72 14.15
N ASP A 226 16.57 -11.36 14.66
CA ASP A 226 16.11 -11.23 16.04
C ASP A 226 16.86 -12.21 16.93
N ILE A 227 17.79 -11.68 17.73
CA ILE A 227 18.66 -12.46 18.63
C ILE A 227 17.83 -13.35 19.57
N ARG A 228 16.61 -12.92 19.95
CA ARG A 228 15.74 -13.69 20.85
C ARG A 228 15.21 -14.97 20.23
N LYS A 229 15.16 -15.04 18.90
CA LYS A 229 14.67 -16.21 18.16
C LYS A 229 15.78 -17.23 17.86
N LEU A 230 17.04 -16.88 18.12
CA LEU A 230 18.19 -17.75 17.86
C LEU A 230 18.27 -18.95 18.80
N GLU A 231 17.47 -18.98 19.87
CA GLU A 231 17.29 -20.17 20.71
C GLU A 231 16.49 -21.28 20.00
N GLU A 232 15.57 -20.90 19.11
CA GLU A 232 14.65 -21.81 18.42
C GLU A 232 14.99 -22.00 16.94
N TYR A 233 15.57 -20.99 16.28
CA TYR A 233 15.81 -20.94 14.84
C TYR A 233 17.28 -20.63 14.53
N SER A 234 17.79 -21.16 13.41
CA SER A 234 19.14 -20.80 12.94
C SER A 234 19.19 -19.37 12.41
N GLN A 235 20.40 -18.79 12.33
CA GLN A 235 20.57 -17.39 11.90
C GLN A 235 20.10 -17.13 10.46
N ASP A 236 20.17 -18.14 9.59
CA ASP A 236 19.73 -18.13 8.20
C ASP A 236 18.25 -18.52 8.03
N ASP A 237 17.55 -18.89 9.12
CA ASP A 237 16.14 -19.23 9.08
C ASP A 237 15.27 -17.97 8.89
N PRO A 238 14.33 -17.95 7.92
CA PRO A 238 13.40 -16.84 7.73
C PRO A 238 12.62 -16.45 8.99
N ASP A 239 12.26 -17.39 9.86
CA ASP A 239 11.51 -17.10 11.09
C ASP A 239 12.37 -16.36 12.13
N ALA A 240 13.71 -16.49 12.07
CA ALA A 240 14.63 -15.75 12.94
C ALA A 240 14.76 -14.27 12.54
N TYR A 241 14.27 -13.87 11.36
CA TYR A 241 14.42 -12.52 10.85
C TYR A 241 13.29 -11.58 11.31
N SER A 242 13.64 -10.40 11.78
CA SER A 242 12.74 -9.28 12.02
C SER A 242 12.59 -8.46 10.75
N TYR A 243 11.48 -8.68 10.04
CA TYR A 243 11.10 -7.94 8.83
C TYR A 243 10.52 -6.55 9.13
N SER A 244 10.89 -5.95 10.26
CA SER A 244 10.47 -4.61 10.67
C SER A 244 11.15 -3.48 9.88
N GLY A 245 11.81 -3.80 8.76
CA GLY A 245 12.43 -2.84 7.87
C GLY A 245 11.39 -1.89 7.26
N GLY A 246 11.81 -0.65 6.96
CA GLY A 246 10.97 0.32 6.27
C GLY A 246 10.79 0.11 4.76
N LEU A 247 11.52 -0.84 4.15
CA LEU A 247 11.47 -1.22 2.74
C LEU A 247 10.85 -2.60 2.52
#